data_AF-A0A418GP79-F1
#
_entry.id   AF-A0A418GP79-F1
#
_cell.length_a   1.000
_cell.length_b   1.000
_cell.length_c   1.000
_cell.angle_alpha   90.00
_cell.angle_beta   90.00
_cell.angle_gamma   90.00
#
_symmetry.space_group_name_H-M   'P 1'
#
loop_
_entity.id
_entity.type
_entity.pdbx_description
1 polymer ?
#
loop_
_entity_poly.entity_id
_entity_poly.type
_entity_poly.pdbx_seq_one_letter_code
_entity_poly.pdbx_strand_id
1 'polypeptide(L)'
;MAEKKMTDWHRKVLCNFDNAWSATQDMREQIIEAQRFVRVSGAQWEGSTNAGYSFDEGRFEHYPRFELNKISRECDRIIGEYRQNRISVKFRPKDDKASEALAEKMNGKFRADYQETSGGEACDNAFDDAVTGGFGCFRMCADYEDEMDPSNEQRRISLLPVYDPATCVFFDQDSKQYDRSDAMWAMEMFSMTPKAFEAEYPDSIAASLSRDDTGTQYDWSTPDAIYVGRYYEVRIEKVKLTAWRNPVSGETAI
;
A
#
# COMPACT_ATOMS: atom_id res chain seq x y z
N MET A 1 0.71 -28.00 19.41
CA MET A 1 0.02 -26.78 19.91
C MET A 1 0.33 -25.56 19.06
N ALA A 2 1.59 -25.29 18.68
CA ALA A 2 1.96 -24.18 17.80
C ALA A 2 1.34 -24.28 16.39
N GLU A 3 1.35 -25.48 15.80
CA GLU A 3 0.77 -25.74 14.47
C GLU A 3 -0.74 -25.45 14.41
N LYS A 4 -1.51 -25.94 15.40
CA LYS A 4 -2.94 -25.64 15.53
C LYS A 4 -3.22 -24.14 15.67
N LYS A 5 -2.39 -23.41 16.42
CA LYS A 5 -2.49 -21.95 16.58
C LYS A 5 -2.22 -21.22 15.26
N MET A 6 -1.26 -21.69 14.47
CA MET A 6 -0.98 -21.15 13.12
C MET A 6 -2.12 -21.43 12.14
N THR A 7 -2.70 -22.63 12.17
CA THR A 7 -3.88 -22.95 11.35
C THR A 7 -5.08 -22.08 11.70
N ASP A 8 -5.35 -21.86 13.00
CA ASP A 8 -6.45 -21.00 13.45
C ASP A 8 -6.20 -19.53 13.06
N TRP A 9 -4.95 -19.06 13.14
CA TRP A 9 -4.58 -17.72 12.69
C TRP A 9 -4.73 -17.56 11.18
N HIS A 10 -4.26 -18.53 10.40
CA HIS A 10 -4.42 -18.55 8.95
C HIS A 10 -5.90 -18.48 8.56
N ARG A 11 -6.78 -19.29 9.20
CA ARG A 11 -8.22 -19.24 8.98
C ARG A 11 -8.81 -17.86 9.28
N LYS A 12 -8.39 -17.22 10.37
CA LYS A 12 -8.83 -15.85 10.72
C LYS A 12 -8.45 -14.86 9.63
N VAL A 13 -7.19 -14.92 9.18
CA VAL A 13 -6.66 -14.03 8.14
C VAL A 13 -7.43 -14.20 6.83
N LEU A 14 -7.71 -15.44 6.42
CA LEU A 14 -8.52 -15.72 5.24
C LEU A 14 -9.94 -15.17 5.37
N CYS A 15 -10.60 -15.38 6.50
CA CYS A 15 -11.95 -14.87 6.73
C CYS A 15 -11.98 -13.33 6.68
N ASN A 16 -10.98 -12.65 7.25
CA ASN A 16 -10.86 -11.21 7.19
C ASN A 16 -10.64 -10.71 5.75
N PHE A 17 -9.80 -11.40 4.99
CA PHE A 17 -9.58 -11.11 3.58
C PHE A 17 -10.87 -11.30 2.77
N ASP A 18 -11.55 -12.44 2.89
CA ASP A 18 -12.80 -12.73 2.16
C ASP A 18 -13.88 -11.68 2.43
N ASN A 19 -14.02 -11.27 3.70
CA ASN A 19 -14.96 -10.22 4.09
C ASN A 19 -14.59 -8.87 3.47
N ALA A 20 -13.30 -8.50 3.49
CA ALA A 20 -12.84 -7.24 2.91
C ALA A 20 -12.93 -7.22 1.39
N TRP A 21 -12.57 -8.31 0.73
CA TRP A 21 -12.70 -8.47 -0.71
C TRP A 21 -14.17 -8.35 -1.12
N SER A 22 -15.03 -9.20 -0.58
CA SER A 22 -16.45 -9.26 -0.95
C SER A 22 -17.19 -7.94 -0.70
N ALA A 23 -16.82 -7.21 0.36
CA ALA A 23 -17.44 -5.92 0.68
C ALA A 23 -16.99 -4.77 -0.23
N THR A 24 -15.81 -4.87 -0.85
CA THR A 24 -15.19 -3.77 -1.61
C THR A 24 -14.93 -4.10 -3.07
N GLN A 25 -15.34 -5.27 -3.54
CA GLN A 25 -15.07 -5.78 -4.88
C GLN A 25 -15.52 -4.79 -5.97
N ASP A 26 -16.81 -4.41 -5.98
CA ASP A 26 -17.35 -3.49 -7.00
C ASP A 26 -16.60 -2.17 -7.04
N MET A 27 -16.26 -1.61 -5.88
CA MET A 27 -15.49 -0.37 -5.77
C MET A 27 -14.08 -0.54 -6.34
N ARG A 28 -13.41 -1.66 -6.05
CA ARG A 28 -12.05 -1.94 -6.55
C ARG A 28 -12.04 -2.15 -8.05
N GLU A 29 -13.03 -2.86 -8.60
CA GLU A 29 -13.18 -3.03 -10.04
C GLU A 29 -13.36 -1.67 -10.74
N GLN A 30 -14.17 -0.77 -10.17
CA GLN A 30 -14.31 0.60 -10.68
C GLN A 30 -13.00 1.41 -10.62
N ILE A 31 -12.22 1.27 -9.54
CA ILE A 31 -10.90 1.93 -9.41
C ILE A 31 -9.97 1.45 -10.53
N ILE A 32 -9.89 0.13 -10.75
CA ILE A 32 -9.04 -0.47 -11.78
C ILE A 32 -9.50 -0.03 -13.17
N GLU A 33 -10.82 -0.05 -13.44
CA GLU A 33 -11.38 0.42 -14.70
C GLU A 33 -11.03 1.89 -14.96
N ALA A 34 -11.15 2.76 -13.96
CA ALA A 34 -10.79 4.17 -14.07
C ALA A 34 -9.29 4.38 -14.36
N GLN A 35 -8.42 3.67 -13.65
CA GLN A 35 -6.97 3.72 -13.90
C GLN A 35 -6.63 3.28 -15.32
N ARG A 36 -7.20 2.16 -15.76
CA ARG A 36 -7.01 1.64 -17.13
C ARG A 36 -7.52 2.63 -18.17
N PHE A 37 -8.73 3.16 -18.00
CA PHE A 37 -9.34 4.15 -18.90
C PHE A 37 -8.44 5.37 -19.11
N VAL A 38 -7.73 5.80 -18.07
CA VAL A 38 -6.85 6.98 -18.13
C VAL A 38 -5.48 6.64 -18.71
N ARG A 39 -4.89 5.49 -18.36
CA ARG A 39 -3.46 5.20 -18.61
C ARG A 39 -3.19 4.17 -19.70
N VAL A 40 -4.12 3.26 -19.98
CA VAL A 40 -3.92 2.17 -20.95
C VAL A 40 -4.55 2.55 -22.29
N SER A 41 -3.72 2.63 -23.32
CA SER A 41 -4.20 2.84 -24.69
C SER A 41 -5.12 1.69 -25.13
N GLY A 42 -6.27 2.03 -25.68
CA GLY A 42 -7.34 1.10 -26.05
C GLY A 42 -8.33 0.80 -24.91
N ALA A 43 -7.97 1.05 -23.64
CA ALA A 43 -8.84 0.71 -22.52
C ALA A 43 -10.08 1.62 -22.38
N GLN A 44 -10.15 2.73 -23.12
CA GLN A 44 -11.39 3.51 -23.25
C GLN A 44 -12.55 2.77 -23.94
N TRP A 45 -12.26 1.59 -24.49
CA TRP A 45 -13.24 0.69 -25.09
C TRP A 45 -13.49 -0.56 -24.25
N GLU A 46 -12.87 -0.68 -23.06
CA GLU A 46 -13.03 -1.83 -22.17
C GLU A 46 -14.22 -1.64 -21.21
N GLY A 47 -14.78 -2.75 -20.72
CA GLY A 47 -15.77 -2.72 -19.65
C GLY A 47 -17.04 -1.92 -19.95
N SER A 48 -17.48 -1.14 -18.96
CA SER A 48 -18.70 -0.32 -19.03
C SER A 48 -18.58 0.81 -20.05
N THR A 49 -17.35 1.17 -20.44
CA THR A 49 -17.05 2.29 -21.34
C THR A 49 -17.25 1.96 -22.83
N ASN A 50 -17.48 0.70 -23.18
CA ASN A 50 -17.84 0.26 -24.54
C ASN A 50 -19.27 0.66 -24.99
N ALA A 51 -19.83 1.72 -24.40
CA ALA A 51 -21.18 2.25 -24.66
C ALA A 51 -22.31 1.20 -24.60
N GLY A 52 -22.12 0.10 -23.87
CA GLY A 52 -23.09 -0.99 -23.73
C GLY A 52 -23.14 -1.99 -24.88
N TYR A 53 -22.12 -2.05 -25.75
CA TYR A 53 -22.07 -3.01 -26.85
C TYR A 53 -21.08 -4.15 -26.58
N SER A 54 -21.44 -5.37 -26.97
CA SER A 54 -20.50 -6.48 -26.97
C SER A 54 -19.55 -6.38 -28.17
N PHE A 55 -18.28 -6.79 -27.99
CA PHE A 55 -17.31 -6.82 -29.10
C PHE A 55 -17.74 -7.75 -30.24
N ASP A 56 -18.64 -8.69 -29.96
CA ASP A 56 -19.14 -9.72 -30.88
C ASP A 56 -20.25 -9.21 -31.81
N GLU A 57 -20.83 -8.04 -31.57
CA GLU A 57 -21.95 -7.51 -32.38
C GLU A 57 -21.54 -6.88 -33.72
N GLY A 58 -20.28 -7.09 -34.16
CA GLY A 58 -19.80 -6.83 -35.54
C GLY A 58 -19.79 -5.36 -36.01
N ARG A 59 -20.38 -4.44 -35.25
CA ARG A 59 -20.53 -3.02 -35.65
C ARG A 59 -19.19 -2.30 -35.84
N PHE A 60 -18.13 -2.74 -35.15
CA PHE A 60 -16.77 -2.21 -35.28
C PHE A 60 -15.84 -3.08 -36.14
N GLU A 61 -16.32 -4.18 -36.72
CA GLU A 61 -15.49 -5.08 -37.56
C GLU A 61 -14.92 -4.35 -38.78
N HIS A 62 -15.61 -3.31 -39.26
CA HIS A 62 -15.23 -2.55 -40.45
C HIS A 62 -15.00 -1.05 -40.20
N TYR A 63 -15.01 -0.59 -38.94
CA TYR A 63 -14.84 0.83 -38.59
C TYR A 63 -13.68 1.06 -37.63
N PRO A 64 -12.86 2.11 -37.84
CA PRO A 64 -11.80 2.46 -36.91
C PRO A 64 -12.37 2.91 -35.56
N ARG A 65 -11.71 2.50 -34.47
CA ARG A 65 -12.02 2.92 -33.10
C ARG A 65 -11.04 4.02 -32.69
N PHE A 66 -11.53 5.25 -32.62
CA PHE A 66 -10.73 6.39 -32.19
C PHE A 66 -10.74 6.51 -30.67
N GLU A 67 -9.56 6.61 -30.08
CA GLU A 67 -9.39 6.98 -28.67
C GLU A 67 -9.05 8.48 -28.60
N LEU A 68 -9.84 9.25 -27.85
CA LEU A 68 -9.61 10.67 -27.62
C LEU A 68 -9.47 10.93 -26.12
N ASN A 69 -8.34 10.55 -25.57
CA ASN A 69 -8.09 10.66 -24.14
C ASN A 69 -7.83 12.12 -23.71
N LYS A 70 -8.90 12.78 -23.26
CA LYS A 70 -8.84 14.14 -22.68
C LYS A 70 -8.60 14.13 -21.18
N ILE A 71 -8.88 13.00 -20.51
CA ILE A 71 -8.85 12.89 -19.06
C ILE A 71 -7.42 12.77 -18.56
N SER A 72 -6.58 11.97 -19.23
CA SER A 72 -5.16 11.81 -18.88
C SER A 72 -4.44 13.15 -18.75
N ARG A 73 -4.67 14.07 -19.69
CA ARG A 73 -4.09 15.41 -19.66
C ARG A 73 -4.50 16.22 -18.43
N GLU A 74 -5.76 16.13 -18.01
CA GLU A 74 -6.22 16.86 -16.82
C GLU A 74 -5.71 16.21 -15.53
N CYS A 75 -5.61 14.87 -15.47
CA CYS A 75 -4.94 14.17 -14.37
C CYS A 75 -3.48 14.61 -14.26
N ASP A 76 -2.75 14.66 -15.38
CA ASP A 76 -1.34 15.05 -15.41
C ASP A 76 -1.15 16.51 -14.99
N ARG A 77 -2.12 17.39 -15.28
CA ARG A 77 -2.11 18.77 -14.81
C ARG A 77 -2.19 18.82 -13.28
N ILE A 78 -3.12 18.09 -12.67
CA ILE A 78 -3.29 18.04 -11.19
C ILE A 78 -2.02 17.46 -10.54
N ILE A 79 -1.48 16.37 -11.09
CA ILE A 79 -0.24 15.75 -10.63
C ILE A 79 0.93 16.73 -10.74
N GLY A 80 1.03 17.45 -11.86
CA GLY A 80 2.06 18.48 -12.06
C GLY A 80 1.99 19.61 -11.03
N GLU A 81 0.78 20.10 -10.72
CA GLU A 81 0.56 21.13 -9.69
C GLU A 81 0.97 20.65 -8.29
N TYR A 82 0.65 19.39 -7.95
CA TYR A 82 1.10 18.75 -6.71
C TYR A 82 2.63 18.63 -6.64
N ARG A 83 3.28 18.17 -7.71
CA ARG A 83 4.74 18.01 -7.75
C ARG A 83 5.49 19.34 -7.65
N GLN A 84 4.88 20.44 -8.08
CA GLN A 84 5.41 21.80 -7.87
C GLN A 84 5.21 22.28 -6.43
N ASN A 85 4.13 21.86 -5.76
CA ASN A 85 3.75 22.27 -4.41
C ASN A 85 3.71 21.08 -3.44
N ARG A 86 4.84 20.37 -3.33
CA ARG A 86 4.93 19.16 -2.51
C ARG A 86 4.60 19.46 -1.05
N ILE A 87 3.64 18.70 -0.53
CA ILE A 87 3.31 18.70 0.89
C ILE A 87 4.33 17.80 1.62
N SER A 88 4.90 18.31 2.71
CA SER A 88 5.87 17.58 3.53
C SER A 88 5.52 17.66 5.01
N VAL A 89 6.01 16.71 5.80
CA VAL A 89 5.77 16.65 7.23
C VAL A 89 6.59 17.73 7.93
N LYS A 90 5.93 18.48 8.81
CA LYS A 90 6.59 19.42 9.74
C LYS A 90 6.15 19.13 11.16
N PHE A 91 7.06 18.62 11.97
CA PHE A 91 6.86 18.47 13.41
C PHE A 91 6.83 19.86 14.05
N ARG A 92 5.78 20.10 14.85
CA ARG A 92 5.61 21.32 15.63
C ARG A 92 5.40 20.93 17.10
N PRO A 93 5.97 21.67 18.06
CA PRO A 93 5.68 21.44 19.46
C PRO A 93 4.18 21.65 19.70
N LYS A 94 3.57 20.72 20.44
CA LYS A 94 2.12 20.75 20.73
C LYS A 94 1.77 21.72 21.85
N ASP A 95 2.56 21.72 22.93
CA ASP A 95 2.34 22.49 24.16
C ASP A 95 3.64 23.14 24.64
N ASP A 96 3.55 24.05 25.63
CA ASP A 96 4.69 24.77 26.23
C ASP A 96 5.75 23.86 26.88
N LYS A 97 5.42 22.58 27.11
CA LYS A 97 6.36 21.57 27.61
C LYS A 97 7.17 20.88 26.50
N ALA A 98 6.74 21.01 25.25
CA ALA A 98 7.43 20.43 24.10
C ALA A 98 8.48 21.42 23.57
N SER A 99 9.73 20.99 23.50
CA SER A 99 10.84 21.83 23.05
C SER A 99 10.81 22.04 21.54
N GLU A 100 10.97 23.28 21.09
CA GLU A 100 11.18 23.61 19.68
C GLU A 100 12.45 22.95 19.12
N ALA A 101 13.50 22.81 19.95
CA ALA A 101 14.73 22.12 19.57
C ALA A 101 14.50 20.63 19.28
N LEU A 102 13.59 19.98 20.02
CA LEU A 102 13.22 18.59 19.75
C LEU A 102 12.46 18.47 18.43
N ALA A 103 11.53 19.40 18.15
CA ALA A 103 10.79 19.43 16.89
C ALA A 103 11.74 19.61 15.69
N GLU A 104 12.75 20.48 15.80
CA GLU A 104 13.73 20.65 14.73
C GLU A 104 14.62 19.42 14.55
N LYS A 105 14.99 18.73 15.64
CA LYS A 105 15.69 17.45 15.55
C LYS A 105 14.87 16.38 14.83
N MET A 106 13.57 16.28 15.13
CA MET A 106 12.65 15.35 14.44
C MET A 106 12.48 15.71 12.97
N ASN A 107 12.35 17.00 12.64
CA ASN A 107 12.33 17.46 11.25
C ASN A 107 13.62 17.08 10.50
N GLY A 108 14.78 17.24 11.14
CA GLY A 108 16.07 16.83 10.60
C GLY A 108 16.13 15.33 10.30
N LYS A 109 15.74 14.48 11.27
CA LYS A 109 15.74 13.01 11.07
C LYS A 109 14.76 12.59 9.97
N PHE A 110 13.53 13.10 9.99
CA PHE A 110 12.56 12.78 8.95
C PHE A 110 13.06 13.16 7.55
N ARG A 111 13.68 14.34 7.40
CA ARG A 111 14.24 14.75 6.10
C ARG A 111 15.37 13.82 5.65
N ALA A 112 16.24 13.39 6.55
CA ALA A 112 17.31 12.45 6.25
C ALA A 112 16.73 11.10 5.78
N ASP A 113 15.89 10.47 6.62
CA ASP A 113 15.26 9.19 6.32
C ASP A 113 14.44 9.26 5.01
N TYR A 114 13.70 10.35 4.77
CA TYR A 114 12.90 10.55 3.55
C TYR A 114 13.72 10.71 2.27
N GLN A 115 14.92 11.30 2.36
CA GLN A 115 15.81 11.49 1.20
C GLN A 115 16.68 10.27 0.91
N GLU A 116 17.06 9.53 1.95
CA GLU A 116 17.87 8.31 1.84
C GLU A 116 17.06 7.10 1.37
N THR A 117 15.74 7.16 1.49
CA THR A 117 14.80 6.11 1.09
C THR A 117 13.95 6.57 -0.10
N SER A 118 13.09 5.69 -0.62
CA SER A 118 12.16 5.98 -1.71
C SER A 118 10.97 6.87 -1.29
N GLY A 119 11.12 7.75 -0.29
CA GLY A 119 10.01 8.52 0.25
C GLY A 119 9.34 9.47 -0.75
N GLY A 120 10.14 10.12 -1.60
CA GLY A 120 9.63 10.95 -2.70
C GLY A 120 8.76 10.16 -3.69
N GLU A 121 9.28 9.01 -4.12
CA GLU A 121 8.60 8.11 -5.06
C GLU A 121 7.34 7.50 -4.45
N ALA A 122 7.40 7.09 -3.18
CA ALA A 122 6.26 6.51 -2.48
C ALA A 122 5.09 7.49 -2.36
N CYS A 123 5.36 8.75 -2.01
CA CYS A 123 4.34 9.80 -1.96
C CYS A 123 3.80 10.15 -3.34
N ASP A 124 4.67 10.23 -4.36
CA ASP A 124 4.26 10.53 -5.74
C ASP A 124 3.37 9.43 -6.30
N ASN A 125 3.76 8.16 -6.12
CA ASN A 125 2.95 7.04 -6.58
C ASN A 125 1.58 7.04 -5.90
N ALA A 126 1.54 7.20 -4.57
CA ALA A 126 0.29 7.26 -3.84
C ALA A 126 -0.61 8.42 -4.32
N PHE A 127 -0.04 9.58 -4.64
CA PHE A 127 -0.82 10.70 -5.16
C PHE A 127 -1.32 10.44 -6.58
N ASP A 128 -0.48 9.90 -7.45
CA ASP A 128 -0.82 9.59 -8.84
C ASP A 128 -1.96 8.54 -8.91
N ASP A 129 -1.89 7.50 -8.09
CA ASP A 129 -2.94 6.48 -7.95
C ASP A 129 -4.22 7.07 -7.36
N ALA A 130 -4.12 7.97 -6.38
CA ALA A 130 -5.28 8.66 -5.82
C ALA A 130 -5.97 9.59 -6.83
N VAL A 131 -5.22 10.28 -7.70
CA VAL A 131 -5.80 11.16 -8.73
C VAL A 131 -6.45 10.35 -9.86
N THR A 132 -5.87 9.22 -10.24
CA THR A 132 -6.34 8.42 -11.36
C THR A 132 -7.45 7.45 -10.98
N GLY A 133 -7.30 6.73 -9.87
CA GLY A 133 -8.21 5.70 -9.41
C GLY A 133 -8.98 6.05 -8.14
N GLY A 134 -8.54 7.04 -7.35
CA GLY A 134 -9.20 7.42 -6.10
C GLY A 134 -8.65 6.70 -4.85
N PHE A 135 -7.71 5.78 -5.00
CA PHE A 135 -7.08 5.09 -3.89
C PHE A 135 -5.58 4.97 -4.12
N GLY A 136 -4.80 5.57 -3.21
CA GLY A 136 -3.36 5.52 -3.21
C GLY A 136 -2.83 5.34 -1.79
N CYS A 137 -1.73 4.60 -1.63
CA CYS A 137 -1.06 4.45 -0.35
C CYS A 137 0.43 4.18 -0.50
N PHE A 138 1.15 4.29 0.61
CA PHE A 138 2.53 3.86 0.73
C PHE A 138 2.70 3.10 2.04
N ARG A 139 3.75 2.29 2.13
CA ARG A 139 4.08 1.52 3.32
C ARG A 139 5.19 2.20 4.09
N MET A 140 5.05 2.25 5.41
CA MET A 140 6.12 2.69 6.32
C MET A 140 6.74 1.48 7.00
N CYS A 141 8.06 1.38 6.92
CA CYS A 141 8.85 0.32 7.54
C CYS A 141 9.90 0.88 8.48
N ALA A 142 10.23 0.11 9.52
CA ALA A 142 11.31 0.41 10.43
C ALA A 142 12.46 -0.54 10.13
N ASP A 143 13.38 -0.09 9.28
CA ASP A 143 14.50 -0.89 8.80
C ASP A 143 15.76 -0.55 9.59
N TYR A 144 16.72 -1.48 9.61
CA TYR A 144 18.04 -1.21 10.15
C TYR A 144 18.80 -0.26 9.20
N GLU A 145 19.57 0.68 9.77
CA GLU A 145 20.35 1.63 8.96
C GLU A 145 21.47 0.95 8.17
N ASP A 146 22.09 -0.08 8.75
CA ASP A 146 23.08 -0.93 8.10
C ASP A 146 22.75 -2.42 8.34
N GLU A 147 22.15 -3.07 7.35
CA GLU A 147 21.81 -4.49 7.41
C GLU A 147 23.05 -5.41 7.41
N MET A 148 24.21 -4.90 7.01
CA MET A 148 25.46 -5.65 6.89
C MET A 148 26.35 -5.54 8.13
N ASP A 149 26.03 -4.63 9.07
CA ASP A 149 26.70 -4.50 10.36
C ASP A 149 25.81 -5.03 11.49
N PRO A 150 26.06 -6.28 11.97
CA PRO A 150 25.27 -6.88 13.05
C PRO A 150 25.39 -6.15 14.39
N SER A 151 26.36 -5.24 14.54
CA SER A 151 26.57 -4.46 15.76
C SER A 151 25.83 -3.12 15.76
N ASN A 152 25.34 -2.68 14.59
CA ASN A 152 24.61 -1.44 14.46
C ASN A 152 23.12 -1.65 14.71
N GLU A 153 22.63 -1.21 15.88
CA GLU A 153 21.21 -1.26 16.23
C GLU A 153 20.42 -0.02 15.78
N GLN A 154 21.04 0.91 15.04
CA GLN A 154 20.36 2.11 14.56
C GLN A 154 19.27 1.76 13.55
N ARG A 155 18.17 2.51 13.63
CA ARG A 155 16.97 2.29 12.82
C ARG A 155 16.57 3.55 12.09
N ARG A 156 16.09 3.35 10.87
CA ARG A 156 15.48 4.38 10.03
C ARG A 156 14.04 4.02 9.68
N ILE A 157 13.27 5.04 9.34
CA ILE A 157 11.91 4.85 8.82
C ILE A 157 11.93 4.99 7.30
N SER A 158 11.62 3.90 6.60
CA SER A 158 11.54 3.89 5.15
C SER A 158 10.11 4.04 4.68
N LEU A 159 9.89 4.90 3.68
CA LEU A 159 8.63 4.98 2.95
C LEU A 159 8.81 4.25 1.62
N LEU A 160 7.99 3.22 1.41
CA LEU A 160 8.06 2.35 0.24
C LEU A 160 6.78 2.48 -0.59
N PRO A 161 6.89 2.60 -1.93
CA PRO A 161 5.73 2.66 -2.81
C PRO A 161 4.95 1.36 -2.74
N VAL A 162 3.62 1.48 -2.80
CA VAL A 162 2.71 0.36 -2.99
C VAL A 162 1.96 0.63 -4.28
N TYR A 163 2.30 -0.14 -5.31
CA TYR A 163 1.68 -0.01 -6.64
C TYR A 163 0.36 -0.78 -6.69
N ASP A 164 -0.59 -0.25 -7.46
CA ASP A 164 -1.93 -0.82 -7.66
C ASP A 164 -2.63 -1.21 -6.35
N PRO A 165 -2.74 -0.30 -5.37
CA PRO A 165 -3.23 -0.60 -4.02
C PRO A 165 -4.66 -1.17 -3.99
N ALA A 166 -5.47 -0.86 -5.02
CA ALA A 166 -6.81 -1.43 -5.20
C ALA A 166 -6.80 -2.95 -5.40
N THR A 167 -5.71 -3.54 -5.88
CA THR A 167 -5.58 -5.00 -6.07
C THR A 167 -4.92 -5.70 -4.89
N CYS A 168 -4.14 -4.96 -4.11
CA CYS A 168 -3.15 -5.57 -3.22
C CYS A 168 -3.28 -5.15 -1.75
N VAL A 169 -3.96 -4.05 -1.42
CA VAL A 169 -4.12 -3.59 -0.03
C VAL A 169 -5.54 -3.75 0.48
N PHE A 170 -5.70 -4.35 1.66
CA PHE A 170 -6.97 -4.60 2.32
C PHE A 170 -6.94 -4.08 3.75
N PHE A 171 -8.03 -3.44 4.16
CA PHE A 171 -8.20 -2.90 5.50
C PHE A 171 -9.42 -3.53 6.16
N ASP A 172 -9.45 -3.40 7.49
CA ASP A 172 -10.62 -3.63 8.31
C ASP A 172 -11.86 -2.87 7.78
N GLN A 173 -12.96 -3.61 7.56
CA GLN A 173 -14.22 -3.04 7.04
C GLN A 173 -14.98 -2.23 8.09
N ASP A 174 -14.68 -2.45 9.37
CA ASP A 174 -15.26 -1.68 10.47
C ASP A 174 -14.60 -0.32 10.63
N SER A 175 -13.42 -0.10 10.02
CA SER A 175 -12.79 1.23 9.95
C SER A 175 -13.66 2.21 9.17
N LYS A 176 -13.89 3.39 9.75
CA LYS A 176 -14.68 4.49 9.16
C LYS A 176 -13.85 5.74 8.90
N GLN A 177 -12.68 5.88 9.51
CA GLN A 177 -11.83 7.04 9.26
C GLN A 177 -11.18 6.95 7.88
N TYR A 178 -11.00 8.10 7.24
CA TYR A 178 -10.39 8.18 5.91
C TYR A 178 -8.93 7.70 5.91
N ASP A 179 -8.20 8.02 6.98
CA ASP A 179 -6.80 7.60 7.19
C ASP A 179 -6.67 6.15 7.68
N ARG A 180 -7.79 5.45 7.91
CA ARG A 180 -7.86 4.09 8.45
C ARG A 180 -7.15 3.91 9.80
N SER A 181 -6.99 4.98 10.59
CA SER A 181 -6.33 4.91 11.91
C SER A 181 -7.10 4.08 12.95
N ASP A 182 -8.39 3.83 12.72
CA ASP A 182 -9.26 2.98 13.52
C ASP A 182 -9.31 1.50 13.05
N ALA A 183 -8.57 1.14 12.00
CA ALA A 183 -8.51 -0.24 11.52
C ALA A 183 -7.78 -1.14 12.52
N MET A 184 -8.39 -2.27 12.88
CA MET A 184 -7.74 -3.25 13.76
C MET A 184 -6.79 -4.19 13.02
N TRP A 185 -6.83 -4.19 11.69
CA TRP A 185 -5.94 -4.96 10.85
C TRP A 185 -5.82 -4.36 9.45
N ALA A 186 -4.71 -4.71 8.79
CA ALA A 186 -4.46 -4.40 7.39
C ALA A 186 -3.67 -5.55 6.75
N MET A 187 -3.84 -5.74 5.45
CA MET A 187 -3.10 -6.72 4.66
C MET A 187 -2.58 -6.08 3.38
N GLU A 188 -1.32 -6.37 3.05
CA GLU A 188 -0.70 -6.03 1.77
C GLU A 188 -0.29 -7.34 1.08
N MET A 189 -0.81 -7.59 -0.12
CA MET A 189 -0.40 -8.67 -1.00
C MET A 189 0.70 -8.17 -1.93
N PHE A 190 1.72 -8.98 -2.20
CA PHE A 190 2.75 -8.64 -3.17
C PHE A 190 3.26 -9.90 -3.85
N SER A 191 3.65 -9.77 -5.11
CA SER A 191 4.19 -10.89 -5.90
C SER A 191 5.70 -10.96 -5.82
N MET A 192 6.24 -12.17 -5.84
CA MET A 192 7.65 -12.44 -6.02
C MET A 192 7.87 -13.66 -6.90
N THR A 193 9.09 -13.76 -7.45
CA THR A 193 9.47 -14.94 -8.23
C THR A 193 9.62 -16.15 -7.30
N PRO A 194 9.32 -17.39 -7.77
CA PRO A 194 9.48 -18.60 -6.97
C PRO A 194 10.87 -18.73 -6.33
N LYS A 195 11.92 -18.39 -7.09
CA LYS A 195 13.31 -18.42 -6.61
C LYS A 195 13.57 -17.43 -5.46
N ALA A 196 12.99 -16.23 -5.51
CA ALA A 196 13.12 -15.25 -4.44
C ALA A 196 12.37 -15.71 -3.18
N PHE A 197 11.18 -16.29 -3.36
CA PHE A 197 10.38 -16.85 -2.28
C PHE A 197 11.11 -17.99 -1.54
N GLU A 198 11.70 -18.94 -2.28
CA GLU A 198 12.48 -20.04 -1.70
C GLU A 198 13.72 -19.53 -0.92
N ALA A 199 14.34 -18.44 -1.38
CA ALA A 199 15.50 -17.86 -0.71
C ALA A 199 15.13 -17.08 0.56
N GLU A 200 14.02 -16.33 0.54
CA GLU A 200 13.58 -15.49 1.65
C GLU A 200 12.79 -16.29 2.70
N TYR A 201 12.04 -17.32 2.28
CA TYR A 201 11.18 -18.14 3.12
C TYR A 201 11.46 -19.65 2.97
N PRO A 202 12.68 -20.14 3.29
CA PRO A 202 13.11 -21.51 3.03
C PRO A 202 12.30 -22.58 3.79
N ASP A 203 11.74 -22.22 4.95
CA ASP A 203 10.96 -23.13 5.81
C ASP A 203 9.44 -23.03 5.59
N SER A 204 8.99 -22.33 4.53
CA SER A 204 7.56 -22.08 4.32
C SER A 204 6.81 -23.29 3.75
N ILE A 205 5.63 -23.56 4.30
CA ILE A 205 4.67 -24.51 3.74
C ILE A 205 3.78 -23.68 2.82
N ALA A 206 3.99 -23.78 1.51
CA ALA A 206 3.20 -23.05 0.52
C ALA A 206 1.70 -23.38 0.71
N ALA A 207 0.93 -22.42 1.22
CA ALA A 207 -0.52 -22.49 1.29
C ALA A 207 -1.06 -21.51 0.26
N SER A 208 -1.74 -22.03 -0.77
CA SER A 208 -2.25 -21.22 -1.88
C SER A 208 -3.59 -20.60 -1.53
N LEU A 209 -3.70 -19.30 -1.81
CA LEU A 209 -4.97 -18.61 -2.05
C LEU A 209 -5.25 -18.69 -3.55
N SER A 210 -6.42 -19.19 -3.95
CA SER A 210 -6.84 -19.15 -5.35
C SER A 210 -7.20 -17.71 -5.71
N ARG A 211 -6.54 -17.15 -6.73
CA ARG A 211 -6.90 -15.88 -7.35
C ARG A 211 -7.69 -16.17 -8.63
N ASP A 212 -8.86 -15.57 -8.78
CA ASP A 212 -9.54 -15.51 -10.06
C ASP A 212 -8.90 -14.40 -10.88
N ASP A 213 -8.05 -14.77 -11.84
CA ASP A 213 -7.50 -13.81 -12.82
C ASP A 213 -8.54 -13.52 -13.89
N THR A 214 -9.34 -12.47 -13.69
CA THR A 214 -10.35 -11.99 -14.66
C THR A 214 -9.83 -10.87 -15.58
N GLY A 215 -8.50 -10.72 -15.69
CA GLY A 215 -7.87 -9.70 -16.54
C GLY A 215 -7.87 -10.05 -18.02
N THR A 216 -8.25 -9.12 -18.89
CA THR A 216 -8.39 -9.32 -20.34
C THR A 216 -7.13 -9.06 -21.17
N GLN A 217 -5.94 -8.88 -20.56
CA GLN A 217 -4.74 -8.50 -21.30
C GLN A 217 -3.59 -9.50 -21.11
N TYR A 218 -3.25 -10.21 -22.20
CA TYR A 218 -2.13 -11.15 -22.35
C TYR A 218 -2.23 -12.46 -21.54
N ASP A 219 -3.32 -13.19 -21.74
CA ASP A 219 -3.62 -14.52 -21.17
C ASP A 219 -2.66 -15.65 -21.62
N TRP A 220 -1.65 -15.35 -22.44
CA TRP A 220 -0.72 -16.33 -23.01
C TRP A 220 0.68 -16.31 -22.39
N SER A 221 0.95 -15.42 -21.43
CA SER A 221 2.24 -15.35 -20.73
C SER A 221 2.11 -14.64 -19.38
N THR A 222 1.36 -15.23 -18.46
CA THR A 222 1.46 -14.84 -17.04
C THR A 222 2.75 -15.46 -16.46
N PRO A 223 3.70 -14.65 -15.96
CA PRO A 223 4.90 -15.18 -15.32
C PRO A 223 4.52 -16.04 -14.11
N ASP A 224 5.23 -17.14 -13.87
CA ASP A 224 5.13 -17.90 -12.62
C ASP A 224 5.44 -16.96 -11.45
N ALA A 225 4.39 -16.53 -10.72
CA ALA A 225 4.49 -15.60 -9.62
C ALA A 225 3.87 -16.20 -8.36
N ILE A 226 4.54 -16.03 -7.23
CA ILE A 226 4.02 -16.39 -5.91
C ILE A 226 3.53 -15.10 -5.25
N TYR A 227 2.27 -15.10 -4.80
CA TYR A 227 1.70 -14.01 -4.03
C TYR A 227 1.84 -14.28 -2.54
N VAL A 228 2.40 -13.31 -1.82
CA VAL A 228 2.61 -13.35 -0.38
C VAL A 228 1.79 -12.24 0.26
N GLY A 229 1.08 -12.55 1.36
CA GLY A 229 0.33 -11.56 2.14
C GLY A 229 1.09 -11.16 3.41
N ARG A 230 1.45 -9.88 3.53
CA ARG A 230 1.86 -9.26 4.80
C ARG A 230 0.60 -8.87 5.57
N TYR A 231 0.43 -9.42 6.77
CA TYR A 231 -0.73 -9.14 7.61
C TYR A 231 -0.33 -8.41 8.88
N TYR A 232 -0.96 -7.26 9.13
CA TYR A 232 -0.77 -6.42 10.30
C TYR A 232 -2.01 -6.51 11.20
N GLU A 233 -1.81 -6.66 12.51
CA GLU A 233 -2.88 -6.70 13.51
C GLU A 233 -2.58 -5.74 14.65
N VAL A 234 -3.54 -4.91 15.01
CA VAL A 234 -3.50 -4.06 16.20
C VAL A 234 -4.02 -4.89 17.39
N ARG A 235 -3.23 -4.98 18.45
CA ARG A 235 -3.63 -5.63 19.70
C ARG A 235 -3.61 -4.63 20.85
N ILE A 236 -4.73 -4.53 21.54
CA ILE A 236 -4.87 -3.68 22.73
C ILE A 236 -4.57 -4.55 23.95
N GLU A 237 -3.37 -4.38 24.51
CA GLU A 237 -2.91 -5.13 25.68
C GLU A 237 -2.72 -4.20 26.89
N LYS A 238 -3.11 -4.67 28.08
CA LYS A 238 -2.86 -3.93 29.32
C LYS A 238 -1.44 -4.24 29.80
N VAL A 239 -0.55 -3.27 29.71
CA VAL A 239 0.85 -3.41 30.14
C VAL A 239 1.07 -2.74 31.50
N LYS A 240 1.90 -3.35 32.36
CA LYS A 240 2.35 -2.71 33.60
C LYS A 240 3.40 -1.65 33.25
N LEU A 241 3.10 -0.39 33.52
CA LEU A 241 4.06 0.71 33.36
C LEU A 241 5.04 0.71 34.54
N THR A 242 6.33 0.80 34.23
CA THR A 242 7.40 0.93 35.23
C THR A 242 8.15 2.21 34.95
N ALA A 243 8.02 3.18 35.84
CA ALA A 243 8.73 4.45 35.71
C ALA A 243 10.14 4.36 36.30
N TRP A 244 11.12 4.83 35.54
CA TRP A 244 12.53 4.86 35.93
C TRP A 244 13.03 6.29 35.94
N ARG A 245 13.92 6.61 36.88
CA ARG A 245 14.57 7.91 36.98
C ARG A 245 16.02 7.78 36.54
N ASN A 246 16.43 8.55 35.54
CA ASN A 246 17.81 8.59 35.10
C ASN A 246 18.67 9.18 36.23
N PRO A 247 19.68 8.46 36.74
CA PRO A 247 20.51 8.94 37.84
C PRO A 247 21.42 10.12 37.46
N VAL A 248 21.68 10.33 36.16
CA VAL A 248 22.57 11.37 35.65
C VAL A 248 21.80 12.62 35.23
N SER A 249 20.74 12.47 34.42
CA SER A 249 19.94 13.63 33.97
C SER A 249 18.82 14.01 34.94
N GLY A 250 18.46 13.12 35.90
CA GLY A 250 17.37 13.32 36.83
C GLY A 250 15.97 13.21 36.22
N GLU A 251 15.88 13.06 34.90
CA GLU A 251 14.65 12.92 34.13
C GLU A 251 13.95 11.59 34.44
N THR A 252 12.61 11.61 34.43
CA THR A 252 11.79 10.42 34.70
C THR A 252 11.12 9.99 33.40
N ALA A 253 11.34 8.73 32.99
CA ALA A 253 10.66 8.10 31.87
C ALA A 253 9.64 7.09 32.42
N ILE A 254 8.41 7.10 31.89
CA ILE A 254 7.29 6.22 32.27
C ILE A 254 7.23 5.03 31.31
#